data_AF-A0AA92NX31-F1
#
_entry.id   AF-A0AA92NX31-F1
#
_cell.length_a   1.000
_cell.length_b   1.000
_cell.length_c   1.000
_cell.angle_alpha   90.00
_cell.angle_beta   90.00
_cell.angle_gamma   90.00
#
_symmetry.space_group_name_H-M   'P 1'
#
loop_
_entity.id
_entity.type
_entity.pdbx_description
1 polymer ?
#
loop_
_entity_poly.entity_id
_entity_poly.type
_entity_poly.pdbx_seq_one_letter_code
_entity_poly.pdbx_strand_id
1 'polypeptide(L)'
;MDKNPFKGMHDMLRAKPVPKVDVKHKVMAAIRAKENKEEKVVKKKIGLLVTVGMLVGASSVWAGVEMIQLKNEKGEVVYEVTQHTDQEQQRLIQQMPPEEQAKIEARKKMDEHRDEVNNEIINGLKPGTSVAIYWKPTKDEEEIQKNITWSIYKQPYITMVSMPMTYKTWKEMEPVVGKMFTLPTELAGGFRFDEGDVHYEENYEYEVDLEALKAKAIKENKDYAFTEIPSSNKYDFTSVAYKSEKGSVRVEVRIADGGKAGTNAEAIEKIMIGNNEAVLTTHTSKNSDNFHWITWVKNGTKLKYSVRAGEEVVSKDELINIAKQINEIK
;
A
#
# COMPACT_ATOMS: atom_id res chain seq x y z
N MET A 1 -5.32 -77.79 -11.59
CA MET A 1 -4.96 -76.71 -12.53
C MET A 1 -5.40 -75.40 -11.90
N ASP A 2 -4.51 -74.73 -11.16
CA ASP A 2 -4.75 -73.38 -10.64
C ASP A 2 -3.97 -72.38 -11.48
N LYS A 3 -4.68 -71.60 -12.28
CA LYS A 3 -4.13 -70.43 -12.98
C LYS A 3 -4.50 -69.20 -12.17
N ASN A 4 -3.58 -68.77 -11.30
CA ASN A 4 -3.69 -67.46 -10.66
C ASN A 4 -3.62 -66.37 -11.75
N PRO A 5 -4.69 -65.57 -11.97
CA PRO A 5 -4.76 -64.60 -13.05
C PRO A 5 -3.92 -63.34 -12.79
N PHE A 6 -3.30 -63.19 -11.62
CA PHE A 6 -2.52 -62.02 -11.25
C PHE A 6 -1.00 -62.18 -11.43
N LYS A 7 -0.53 -63.33 -11.93
CA LYS A 7 0.91 -63.56 -12.15
C LYS A 7 1.54 -62.57 -13.15
N GLY A 8 0.77 -62.12 -14.15
CA GLY A 8 1.25 -61.13 -15.14
C GLY A 8 1.45 -59.71 -14.58
N MET A 9 0.67 -59.31 -13.57
CA MET A 9 0.83 -57.97 -12.96
C MET A 9 2.05 -57.90 -12.03
N HIS A 10 2.40 -59.00 -11.35
CA HIS A 10 3.55 -59.03 -10.45
C HIS A 10 4.89 -58.91 -11.20
N ASP A 11 4.97 -59.43 -12.44
CA ASP A 11 6.18 -59.34 -13.26
C ASP A 11 6.31 -57.96 -13.96
N MET A 12 5.20 -57.27 -14.26
CA MET A 12 5.22 -55.89 -14.79
C MET A 12 5.69 -54.84 -13.79
N LEU A 13 5.52 -55.07 -12.48
CA LEU A 13 5.99 -54.14 -11.44
C LEU A 13 7.48 -54.30 -11.10
N ARG A 14 8.16 -55.33 -11.62
CA ARG A 14 9.59 -55.59 -11.36
C ARG A 14 10.53 -55.18 -12.49
N ALA A 15 10.03 -54.68 -13.62
CA ALA A 15 10.86 -54.35 -14.77
C ALA A 15 10.73 -52.88 -15.18
N LYS A 16 11.46 -51.99 -14.48
CA LYS A 16 12.30 -50.90 -15.01
C LYS A 16 12.63 -49.92 -13.87
N PRO A 17 13.91 -49.67 -13.54
CA PRO A 17 14.24 -48.59 -12.63
C PRO A 17 13.79 -47.26 -13.25
N VAL A 18 12.93 -46.52 -12.55
CA VAL A 18 12.58 -45.14 -12.88
C VAL A 18 13.89 -44.35 -12.91
N PRO A 19 14.22 -43.64 -14.01
CA PRO A 19 15.41 -42.82 -14.03
C PRO A 19 15.29 -41.79 -12.89
N LYS A 20 16.29 -41.72 -12.00
CA LYS A 20 16.42 -40.58 -11.09
C LYS A 20 16.73 -39.35 -11.93
N VAL A 21 15.69 -38.71 -12.47
CA VAL A 21 15.81 -37.43 -13.11
C VAL A 21 15.99 -36.42 -11.99
N ASP A 22 17.20 -35.85 -11.87
CA ASP A 22 17.46 -34.74 -10.97
C ASP A 22 16.78 -33.48 -11.52
N VAL A 23 15.49 -33.35 -11.19
CA VAL A 23 14.63 -32.22 -11.59
C VAL A 23 15.21 -30.91 -11.04
N LYS A 24 15.86 -30.94 -9.87
CA LYS A 24 16.48 -29.76 -9.25
C LYS A 24 17.63 -29.25 -10.11
N HIS A 25 18.50 -30.11 -10.61
CA HIS A 25 19.57 -29.69 -11.52
C HIS A 25 19.04 -29.13 -12.84
N LYS A 26 18.01 -29.76 -13.43
CA LYS A 26 17.43 -29.27 -14.70
C LYS A 26 16.73 -27.92 -14.54
N VAL A 27 16.03 -27.71 -13.43
CA VAL A 27 15.39 -26.42 -13.12
C VAL A 27 16.44 -25.34 -12.85
N MET A 28 17.47 -25.63 -12.05
CA MET A 28 18.54 -24.66 -11.78
C MET A 28 19.39 -24.33 -13.02
N ALA A 29 19.63 -25.32 -13.89
CA ALA A 29 20.31 -25.09 -15.16
C ALA A 29 19.46 -24.24 -16.12
N ALA A 30 18.13 -24.43 -16.12
CA ALA A 30 17.21 -23.60 -16.90
C ALA A 30 17.11 -22.16 -16.38
N ILE A 31 17.17 -21.95 -15.06
CA ILE A 31 17.21 -20.62 -14.43
C ILE A 31 18.51 -19.89 -14.80
N ARG A 32 19.68 -20.52 -14.61
CA ARG A 32 20.98 -19.92 -14.96
C ARG A 32 21.15 -19.66 -16.47
N ALA A 33 20.55 -20.50 -17.32
CA ALA A 33 20.56 -20.29 -18.76
C ALA A 33 19.67 -19.11 -19.19
N LYS A 34 18.69 -18.72 -18.36
CA LYS A 34 17.85 -17.53 -18.55
C LYS A 34 18.58 -16.26 -18.09
N GLU A 35 19.21 -16.29 -16.92
CA GLU A 35 20.01 -15.17 -16.39
C GLU A 35 21.17 -14.77 -17.32
N ASN A 36 21.91 -15.74 -17.87
CA ASN A 36 23.01 -15.48 -18.80
C ASN A 36 22.56 -14.95 -20.18
N LYS A 37 21.28 -15.09 -20.55
CA LYS A 37 20.72 -14.47 -21.76
C LYS A 37 20.18 -13.06 -21.51
N GLU A 38 19.79 -12.74 -20.27
CA GLU A 38 19.36 -11.40 -19.88
C GLU A 38 20.53 -10.42 -19.76
N GLU A 39 21.72 -10.84 -19.31
CA GLU A 39 22.90 -9.95 -19.25
C GLU A 39 23.34 -9.37 -20.61
N LYS A 40 23.05 -10.04 -21.74
CA LYS A 40 23.51 -9.60 -23.07
C LYS A 40 22.50 -8.77 -23.87
N VAL A 41 21.23 -8.65 -23.43
CA VAL A 41 20.19 -7.99 -24.23
C VAL A 41 19.69 -6.65 -23.63
N VAL A 42 19.94 -6.36 -22.34
CA VAL A 42 19.36 -5.18 -21.66
C VAL A 42 20.19 -3.89 -21.82
N LYS A 43 20.94 -3.72 -22.92
CA LYS A 43 21.63 -2.44 -23.19
C LYS A 43 20.84 -1.44 -24.05
N LYS A 44 19.64 -1.74 -24.54
CA LYS A 44 18.82 -0.76 -25.29
C LYS A 44 17.30 -0.94 -25.08
N LYS A 45 16.70 0.08 -24.42
CA LYS A 45 15.29 0.55 -24.46
C LYS A 45 14.20 -0.21 -23.66
N ILE A 46 13.60 0.56 -22.72
CA ILE A 46 12.17 0.71 -22.36
C ILE A 46 11.37 -0.53 -21.92
N GLY A 47 10.70 -0.40 -20.77
CA GLY A 47 9.35 -0.94 -20.56
C GLY A 47 9.26 -2.16 -19.65
N LEU A 48 8.81 -1.93 -18.41
CA LEU A 48 8.35 -2.94 -17.47
C LEU A 48 7.21 -3.77 -18.11
N LEU A 49 7.49 -5.01 -18.52
CA LEU A 49 6.49 -5.99 -18.94
C LEU A 49 6.81 -7.33 -18.28
N VAL A 50 6.26 -7.57 -17.08
CA VAL A 50 6.10 -8.92 -16.55
C VAL A 50 4.67 -9.35 -16.83
N THR A 51 4.49 -9.96 -18.00
CA THR A 51 3.24 -10.59 -18.41
C THR A 51 3.05 -11.87 -17.62
N VAL A 52 2.28 -11.84 -16.52
CA VAL A 52 1.80 -13.07 -15.86
C VAL A 52 0.43 -13.40 -16.43
N GLY A 53 0.44 -14.24 -17.46
CA GLY A 53 -0.74 -14.91 -17.98
C GLY A 53 -0.87 -16.33 -17.45
N MET A 54 -2.05 -16.63 -16.91
CA MET A 54 -2.71 -17.93 -16.64
C MET A 54 -2.77 -18.46 -15.19
N LEU A 55 -3.84 -18.06 -14.52
CA LEU A 55 -4.93 -18.90 -13.97
C LEU A 55 -4.54 -20.24 -13.31
N VAL A 56 -4.54 -20.30 -11.98
CA VAL A 56 -5.45 -21.12 -11.14
C VAL A 56 -5.58 -20.42 -9.78
N GLY A 57 -6.79 -20.36 -9.21
CA GLY A 57 -7.12 -19.67 -7.96
C GLY A 57 -6.53 -20.28 -6.69
N ALA A 58 -5.22 -20.24 -6.52
CA ALA A 58 -4.57 -20.42 -5.24
C ALA A 58 -3.52 -19.31 -5.08
N SER A 59 -3.44 -18.72 -3.90
CA SER A 59 -2.34 -17.88 -3.44
C SER A 59 -1.01 -18.44 -3.94
N SER A 60 -0.40 -17.79 -4.94
CA SER A 60 0.92 -18.18 -5.42
C SER A 60 1.95 -17.64 -4.43
N VAL A 61 2.29 -18.45 -3.43
CA VAL A 61 3.43 -18.23 -2.54
C VAL A 61 4.69 -18.36 -3.38
N TRP A 62 5.23 -17.23 -3.82
CA TRP A 62 6.62 -17.19 -4.25
C TRP A 62 7.47 -17.15 -2.97
N ALA A 63 8.57 -17.91 -2.95
CA ALA A 63 9.37 -18.15 -1.76
C ALA A 63 9.66 -16.84 -0.99
N GLY A 64 9.00 -16.67 0.17
CA GLY A 64 9.20 -15.55 1.10
C GLY A 64 8.29 -14.33 0.92
N VAL A 65 7.30 -14.36 0.03
CA VAL A 65 6.35 -13.24 -0.13
C VAL A 65 4.93 -13.78 -0.26
N GLU A 66 4.08 -13.49 0.74
CA GLU A 66 2.65 -13.76 0.63
C GLU A 66 1.97 -12.69 -0.21
N MET A 67 1.19 -13.11 -1.20
CA MET A 67 0.47 -12.23 -2.12
C MET A 67 -1.01 -12.62 -2.20
N ILE A 68 -1.88 -11.64 -2.04
CA ILE A 68 -3.32 -11.77 -2.23
C ILE A 68 -3.77 -10.87 -3.37
N GLN A 69 -4.38 -11.46 -4.39
CA GLN A 69 -5.10 -10.73 -5.44
C GLN A 69 -6.59 -10.74 -5.14
N LEU A 70 -7.24 -9.58 -5.16
CA LEU A 70 -8.69 -9.43 -5.09
C LEU A 70 -9.26 -9.32 -6.50
N LYS A 71 -10.34 -10.07 -6.74
CA LYS A 71 -11.03 -10.09 -8.03
C LYS A 71 -12.45 -9.52 -7.92
N ASN A 72 -12.90 -8.89 -9.00
CA ASN A 72 -14.30 -8.51 -9.16
C ASN A 72 -15.17 -9.70 -9.62
N GLU A 73 -16.47 -9.47 -9.72
CA GLU A 73 -17.46 -10.46 -10.19
C GLU A 73 -17.19 -11.02 -11.61
N LYS A 74 -16.39 -10.32 -12.43
CA LYS A 74 -15.97 -10.79 -13.77
C LYS A 74 -14.68 -11.61 -13.73
N GLY A 75 -14.07 -11.78 -12.55
CA GLY A 75 -12.80 -12.46 -12.36
C GLY A 75 -11.57 -11.59 -12.69
N GLU A 76 -11.76 -10.30 -12.96
CA GLU A 76 -10.68 -9.35 -13.22
C GLU A 76 -10.01 -8.97 -11.89
N VAL A 77 -8.67 -8.95 -11.87
CA VAL A 77 -7.92 -8.51 -10.68
C VAL A 77 -8.10 -7.00 -10.53
N VAL A 78 -8.62 -6.57 -9.37
CA VAL A 78 -8.89 -5.17 -9.06
C VAL A 78 -7.95 -4.60 -8.00
N TYR A 79 -7.26 -5.46 -7.26
CA TYR A 79 -6.30 -5.07 -6.23
C TYR A 79 -5.34 -6.20 -5.93
N GLU A 80 -4.09 -5.88 -5.65
CA GLU A 80 -3.07 -6.85 -5.23
C GLU A 80 -2.37 -6.35 -3.97
N VAL A 81 -2.26 -7.21 -2.96
CA VAL A 81 -1.51 -6.92 -1.73
C VAL A 81 -0.35 -7.90 -1.62
N THR A 82 0.83 -7.36 -1.37
CA THR A 82 2.08 -8.09 -1.15
C THR A 82 2.58 -7.83 0.26
N GLN A 83 2.87 -8.88 1.02
CA GLN A 83 3.35 -8.75 2.40
C GLN A 83 4.87 -8.76 2.47
N HIS A 84 5.43 -7.82 3.24
CA HIS A 84 6.84 -7.73 3.61
C HIS A 84 6.95 -7.35 5.08
N THR A 85 7.12 -8.32 5.96
CA THR A 85 7.11 -8.06 7.41
C THR A 85 8.28 -7.17 7.84
N ASP A 86 8.12 -6.42 8.92
CA ASP A 86 9.19 -5.59 9.48
C ASP A 86 10.42 -6.44 9.85
N GLN A 87 10.21 -7.68 10.30
CA GLN A 87 11.30 -8.60 10.64
C GLN A 87 12.13 -9.00 9.42
N GLU A 88 11.49 -9.26 8.28
CA GLU A 88 12.17 -9.58 7.04
C GLU A 88 12.97 -8.39 6.52
N GLN A 89 12.38 -7.18 6.56
CA GLN A 89 13.08 -5.95 6.17
C GLN A 89 14.32 -5.72 7.05
N GLN A 90 14.20 -5.88 8.37
CA GLN A 90 15.32 -5.74 9.29
C GLN A 90 16.42 -6.77 9.02
N ARG A 91 16.07 -8.02 8.74
CA ARG A 91 17.05 -9.06 8.37
C ARG A 91 17.79 -8.72 7.08
N LEU A 92 17.08 -8.20 6.08
CA LEU A 92 17.70 -7.77 4.82
C LEU A 92 18.68 -6.63 5.07
N ILE A 93 18.32 -5.63 5.87
CA ILE A 93 19.21 -4.51 6.23
C ILE A 93 20.46 -5.01 6.97
N GLN A 94 20.31 -5.92 7.94
CA GLN A 94 21.44 -6.49 8.69
C GLN A 94 22.44 -7.27 7.82
N GLN A 95 22.00 -7.79 6.68
CA GLN A 95 22.85 -8.51 5.72
C GLN A 95 23.58 -7.58 4.74
N MET A 96 23.22 -6.30 4.69
CA MET A 96 23.88 -5.33 3.80
C MET A 96 25.27 -4.93 4.33
N PRO A 97 26.17 -4.43 3.47
CA PRO A 97 27.44 -3.85 3.90
C PRO A 97 27.22 -2.69 4.90
N PRO A 98 28.13 -2.49 5.88
CA PRO A 98 27.98 -1.42 6.89
C PRO A 98 27.78 -0.01 6.32
N GLU A 99 28.40 0.27 5.17
CA GLU A 99 28.24 1.55 4.47
C GLU A 99 26.79 1.77 4.00
N GLU A 100 26.14 0.74 3.47
CA GLU A 100 24.74 0.81 3.02
C GLU A 100 23.78 0.88 4.22
N GLN A 101 24.08 0.18 5.32
CA GLN A 101 23.32 0.31 6.55
C GLN A 101 23.36 1.75 7.10
N ALA A 102 24.54 2.38 7.10
CA ALA A 102 24.71 3.75 7.53
C ALA A 102 23.96 4.75 6.64
N LYS A 103 23.92 4.53 5.32
CA LYS A 103 23.10 5.34 4.37
C LYS A 103 21.61 5.22 4.68
N ILE A 104 21.12 4.01 4.93
CA ILE A 104 19.71 3.77 5.29
C ILE A 104 19.38 4.47 6.61
N GLU A 105 20.22 4.34 7.63
CA GLU A 105 20.00 4.99 8.93
C GLU A 105 20.03 6.53 8.81
N ALA A 106 20.96 7.08 8.05
CA ALA A 106 21.04 8.51 7.80
C ALA A 106 19.79 9.03 7.07
N ARG A 107 19.32 8.30 6.05
CA ARG A 107 18.09 8.62 5.34
C ARG A 107 16.87 8.54 6.26
N LYS A 108 16.79 7.51 7.10
CA LYS A 108 15.71 7.36 8.08
C LYS A 108 15.64 8.56 9.02
N LYS A 109 16.77 9.01 9.58
CA LYS A 109 16.83 10.19 10.45
C LYS A 109 16.41 11.47 9.73
N MET A 110 16.78 11.60 8.46
CA MET A 110 16.36 12.72 7.62
C MET A 110 14.85 12.69 7.39
N ASP A 111 14.28 11.54 7.03
CA ASP A 111 12.84 11.38 6.81
C ASP A 111 12.06 11.63 8.11
N GLU A 112 12.53 11.10 9.26
CA GLU A 112 11.97 11.39 10.59
C GLU A 112 11.97 12.91 10.90
N HIS A 113 13.08 13.60 10.63
CA HIS A 113 13.14 15.07 10.81
C HIS A 113 12.17 15.81 9.88
N ARG A 114 12.08 15.40 8.61
CA ARG A 114 11.15 16.01 7.64
C ARG A 114 9.71 15.80 8.07
N ASP A 115 9.36 14.61 8.56
CA ASP A 115 8.04 14.30 9.07
C ASP A 115 7.68 15.15 10.30
N GLU A 116 8.61 15.32 11.24
CA GLU A 116 8.41 16.20 12.41
C GLU A 116 8.09 17.64 12.00
N VAL A 117 8.88 18.21 11.09
CA VAL A 117 8.69 19.58 10.58
C VAL A 117 7.42 19.68 9.74
N ASN A 118 7.12 18.70 8.89
CA ASN A 118 5.87 18.66 8.13
C ASN A 118 4.66 18.69 9.07
N ASN A 119 4.69 17.88 10.12
CA ASN A 119 3.63 17.85 11.13
C ASN A 119 3.52 19.19 11.87
N GLU A 120 4.63 19.82 12.25
CA GLU A 120 4.61 21.15 12.87
C GLU A 120 3.95 22.19 11.96
N ILE A 121 4.34 22.22 10.68
CA ILE A 121 3.76 23.13 9.68
C ILE A 121 2.26 22.86 9.53
N ILE A 122 1.87 21.61 9.25
CA ILE A 122 0.48 21.21 9.02
C ILE A 122 -0.41 21.54 10.22
N ASN A 123 0.05 21.28 11.45
CA ASN A 123 -0.70 21.56 12.67
C ASN A 123 -0.97 23.06 12.87
N GLY A 124 -0.16 23.94 12.25
CA GLY A 124 -0.38 25.38 12.25
C GLY A 124 -1.32 25.88 11.16
N LEU A 125 -1.73 25.03 10.21
CA LEU A 125 -2.57 25.42 9.07
C LEU A 125 -4.06 25.38 9.39
N LYS A 126 -4.81 26.20 8.66
CA LYS A 126 -6.28 26.09 8.65
C LYS A 126 -6.70 24.89 7.79
N PRO A 127 -7.81 24.21 8.10
CA PRO A 127 -8.38 23.17 7.26
C PRO A 127 -8.52 23.64 5.80
N GLY A 128 -8.14 22.77 4.85
CA GLY A 128 -8.16 23.09 3.43
C GLY A 128 -7.08 24.06 2.95
N THR A 129 -6.00 24.24 3.71
CA THR A 129 -4.81 24.99 3.27
C THR A 129 -3.75 24.02 2.77
N SER A 130 -3.04 24.41 1.71
CA SER A 130 -1.88 23.67 1.20
C SER A 130 -0.63 24.52 1.31
N VAL A 131 0.52 23.86 1.47
CA VAL A 131 1.83 24.51 1.49
C VAL A 131 2.79 23.77 0.57
N ALA A 132 3.71 24.53 -0.01
CA ALA A 132 4.90 24.00 -0.64
C ALA A 132 6.09 24.22 0.29
N ILE A 133 6.82 23.15 0.56
CA ILE A 133 7.96 23.11 1.46
C ILE A 133 9.20 22.84 0.62
N TYR A 134 10.11 23.80 0.60
CA TYR A 134 11.47 23.60 0.11
C TYR A 134 12.31 22.92 1.17
N TRP A 135 13.03 21.88 0.75
CA TRP A 135 14.06 21.21 1.54
C TRP A 135 15.44 21.51 0.97
N LYS A 136 16.36 21.92 1.83
CA LYS A 136 17.77 22.02 1.47
C LYS A 136 18.29 20.59 1.18
N PRO A 137 18.78 20.33 -0.04
CA PRO A 137 19.21 18.99 -0.37
C PRO A 137 20.52 18.61 0.30
N THR A 138 20.64 17.32 0.58
CA THR A 138 21.93 16.68 0.86
C THR A 138 22.75 16.55 -0.42
N LYS A 139 24.07 16.34 -0.30
CA LYS A 139 24.95 16.10 -1.45
C LYS A 139 24.49 14.89 -2.28
N ASP A 140 24.02 13.85 -1.60
CA ASP A 140 23.53 12.63 -2.24
C ASP A 140 22.25 12.90 -3.04
N GLU A 141 21.31 13.69 -2.48
CA GLU A 141 20.11 14.13 -3.20
C GLU A 141 20.46 15.01 -4.40
N GLU A 142 21.44 15.90 -4.29
CA GLU A 142 21.95 16.69 -5.42
C GLU A 142 22.55 15.81 -6.53
N GLU A 143 23.23 14.73 -6.18
CA GLU A 143 23.80 13.79 -7.15
C GLU A 143 22.72 12.94 -7.84
N ILE A 144 21.76 12.43 -7.06
CA ILE A 144 20.61 11.68 -7.58
C ILE A 144 19.83 12.53 -8.58
N GLN A 145 19.57 13.79 -8.25
CA GLN A 145 18.76 14.67 -9.10
C GLN A 145 19.37 15.03 -10.44
N LYS A 146 20.71 15.03 -10.57
CA LYS A 146 21.38 15.26 -11.87
C LYS A 146 21.02 14.21 -12.91
N ASN A 147 20.57 13.03 -12.47
CA ASN A 147 20.30 11.88 -13.33
C ASN A 147 18.81 11.59 -13.54
N ILE A 148 17.90 12.38 -12.96
CA ILE A 148 16.45 12.18 -13.07
C ILE A 148 15.87 13.04 -14.19
N THR A 149 15.17 12.41 -15.14
CA THR A 149 14.30 13.12 -16.09
C THR A 149 12.92 13.25 -15.45
N TRP A 150 12.59 14.44 -14.95
CA TRP A 150 11.32 14.69 -14.26
C TRP A 150 10.13 14.58 -15.21
N SER A 151 9.26 13.59 -15.01
CA SER A 151 8.02 13.46 -15.77
C SER A 151 6.74 13.70 -14.96
N ILE A 152 6.81 13.83 -13.63
CA ILE A 152 5.63 14.00 -12.75
C ILE A 152 5.83 15.00 -11.60
N TYR A 153 7.04 15.11 -11.03
CA TYR A 153 7.37 16.12 -10.01
C TYR A 153 8.09 17.28 -10.69
N LYS A 154 7.34 18.30 -11.10
CA LYS A 154 7.86 19.42 -11.91
C LYS A 154 8.94 20.25 -11.20
N GLN A 155 9.11 20.09 -9.89
CA GLN A 155 9.90 21.00 -9.06
C GLN A 155 10.80 20.21 -8.09
N PRO A 156 12.12 20.16 -8.34
CA PRO A 156 13.04 19.47 -7.45
C PRO A 156 13.03 20.09 -6.05
N TYR A 157 13.16 19.23 -5.03
CA TYR A 157 13.28 19.64 -3.61
C TYR A 157 12.05 20.30 -2.99
N ILE A 158 10.92 20.30 -3.72
CA ILE A 158 9.65 20.77 -3.19
C ILE A 158 8.79 19.58 -2.80
N THR A 159 8.36 19.56 -1.55
CA THR A 159 7.28 18.69 -1.06
C THR A 159 6.03 19.54 -0.92
N MET A 160 4.91 19.08 -1.46
CA MET A 160 3.62 19.74 -1.24
C MET A 160 2.83 18.93 -0.23
N VAL A 161 2.25 19.59 0.76
CA VAL A 161 1.38 18.95 1.74
C VAL A 161 0.12 19.77 1.92
N SER A 162 -0.98 19.10 2.27
CA SER A 162 -2.29 19.74 2.40
C SER A 162 -2.96 19.32 3.70
N MET A 163 -3.50 20.29 4.43
CA MET A 163 -4.39 20.03 5.55
C MET A 163 -5.76 19.61 4.99
N PRO A 164 -6.33 18.46 5.40
CA PRO A 164 -7.63 18.03 4.89
C PRO A 164 -8.75 19.01 5.27
N MET A 165 -9.86 18.90 4.55
CA MET A 165 -11.11 19.53 4.94
C MET A 165 -11.82 18.64 5.96
N THR A 166 -11.96 19.13 7.19
CA THR A 166 -12.60 18.38 8.28
C THR A 166 -14.07 18.78 8.46
N TYR A 167 -14.93 17.79 8.64
CA TYR A 167 -16.37 17.91 8.85
C TYR A 167 -16.77 17.23 10.15
N LYS A 168 -17.69 17.83 10.91
CA LYS A 168 -18.14 17.30 12.20
C LYS A 168 -19.43 16.50 12.11
N THR A 169 -20.13 16.58 10.97
CA THR A 169 -21.30 15.74 10.71
C THR A 169 -21.33 15.24 9.27
N TRP A 170 -21.96 14.09 9.04
CA TRP A 170 -22.22 13.59 7.69
C TRP A 170 -22.99 14.60 6.83
N LYS A 171 -23.94 15.34 7.43
CA LYS A 171 -24.76 16.35 6.72
C LYS A 171 -23.90 17.47 6.10
N GLU A 172 -22.80 17.85 6.75
CA GLU A 172 -21.87 18.85 6.22
C GLU A 172 -20.98 18.28 5.11
N MET A 173 -20.66 16.99 5.19
CA MET A 173 -19.75 16.29 4.29
C MET A 173 -20.43 15.76 3.03
N GLU A 174 -21.71 15.36 3.13
CA GLU A 174 -22.52 14.80 2.05
C GLU A 174 -22.58 15.69 0.79
N PRO A 175 -22.71 17.03 0.87
CA PRO A 175 -22.65 17.88 -0.32
C PRO A 175 -21.33 17.77 -1.11
N VAL A 176 -20.24 17.37 -0.46
CA VAL A 176 -18.89 17.31 -1.04
C VAL A 176 -18.63 15.95 -1.68
N VAL A 177 -18.92 14.86 -0.97
CA VAL A 177 -18.59 13.49 -1.41
C VAL A 177 -19.80 12.62 -1.74
N GLY A 178 -21.03 13.05 -1.42
CA GLY A 178 -22.27 12.27 -1.54
C GLY A 178 -22.66 11.88 -2.97
N LYS A 179 -22.08 12.55 -3.97
CA LYS A 179 -22.20 12.13 -5.38
C LYS A 179 -21.28 10.95 -5.74
N MET A 180 -20.22 10.74 -4.96
CA MET A 180 -19.25 9.66 -5.15
C MET A 180 -19.62 8.42 -4.34
N PHE A 181 -19.94 8.60 -3.06
CA PHE A 181 -20.32 7.53 -2.15
C PHE A 181 -21.12 8.05 -0.96
N THR A 182 -21.76 7.14 -0.24
CA THR A 182 -22.39 7.43 1.04
C THR A 182 -21.92 6.46 2.11
N LEU A 183 -21.89 6.93 3.35
CA LEU A 183 -21.53 6.15 4.53
C LEU A 183 -22.67 6.21 5.55
N PRO A 184 -22.81 5.22 6.44
CA PRO A 184 -23.86 5.24 7.45
C PRO A 184 -23.49 6.26 8.53
N THR A 185 -24.48 6.84 9.22
CA THR A 185 -24.20 7.70 10.37
C THR A 185 -23.83 6.92 11.63
N GLU A 186 -24.12 5.62 11.65
CA GLU A 186 -23.84 4.70 12.77
C GLU A 186 -23.47 3.31 12.23
N LEU A 187 -22.43 2.72 12.81
CA LEU A 187 -21.95 1.37 12.51
C LEU A 187 -22.38 0.39 13.61
N ALA A 188 -22.39 -0.90 13.27
CA ALA A 188 -22.63 -2.00 14.19
C ALA A 188 -21.73 -1.88 15.44
N GLY A 189 -22.29 -2.17 16.61
CA GLY A 189 -21.60 -1.98 17.89
C GLY A 189 -21.73 -0.57 18.48
N GLY A 190 -22.54 0.31 17.88
CA GLY A 190 -22.88 1.63 18.43
C GLY A 190 -21.83 2.71 18.15
N PHE A 191 -20.99 2.51 17.12
CA PHE A 191 -20.02 3.53 16.72
C PHE A 191 -20.70 4.58 15.85
N ARG A 192 -20.69 5.84 16.30
CA ARG A 192 -21.35 6.95 15.62
C ARG A 192 -20.34 7.84 14.93
N PHE A 193 -20.73 8.45 13.82
CA PHE A 193 -19.91 9.44 13.12
C PHE A 193 -19.38 10.48 14.11
N ASP A 194 -18.06 10.66 14.16
CA ASP A 194 -17.37 11.62 15.04
C ASP A 194 -16.80 12.76 14.18
N GLU A 195 -16.03 12.41 13.16
CA GLU A 195 -15.48 13.37 12.21
C GLU A 195 -15.14 12.71 10.87
N GLY A 196 -15.10 13.53 9.82
CA GLY A 196 -14.71 13.11 8.48
C GLY A 196 -13.74 14.10 7.85
N ASP A 197 -12.68 13.58 7.26
CA ASP A 197 -11.64 14.33 6.57
C ASP A 197 -11.71 14.01 5.07
N VAL A 198 -11.79 15.06 4.24
CA VAL A 198 -11.67 14.94 2.78
C VAL A 198 -10.29 15.42 2.37
N HIS A 199 -9.52 14.50 1.80
CA HIS A 199 -8.18 14.72 1.28
C HIS A 199 -8.22 14.92 -0.23
N TYR A 200 -7.47 15.91 -0.69
CA TYR A 200 -7.25 16.19 -2.10
C TYR A 200 -5.78 15.91 -2.45
N GLU A 201 -5.53 15.55 -3.70
CA GLU A 201 -4.19 15.34 -4.21
C GLU A 201 -3.32 16.59 -4.04
N GLU A 202 -2.01 16.40 -3.97
CA GLU A 202 -1.05 17.51 -3.90
C GLU A 202 -1.04 18.32 -5.20
N ASN A 203 -0.97 19.65 -5.10
CA ASN A 203 -1.10 20.55 -6.25
C ASN A 203 0.22 20.77 -7.02
N TYR A 204 0.86 19.71 -7.51
CA TYR A 204 2.12 19.80 -8.25
C TYR A 204 2.02 20.51 -9.62
N GLU A 205 0.80 20.89 -10.04
CA GLU A 205 0.58 21.77 -11.19
C GLU A 205 0.91 23.23 -10.88
N TYR A 206 0.90 23.62 -9.59
CA TYR A 206 1.24 24.96 -9.15
C TYR A 206 2.76 25.18 -9.10
N GLU A 207 3.26 26.12 -9.88
CA GLU A 207 4.68 26.50 -9.87
C GLU A 207 4.98 27.41 -8.68
N VAL A 208 6.01 27.07 -7.91
CA VAL A 208 6.48 27.84 -6.75
C VAL A 208 7.80 28.51 -7.07
N ASP A 209 8.02 29.68 -6.48
CA ASP A 209 9.31 30.38 -6.59
C ASP A 209 10.35 29.70 -5.69
N LEU A 210 11.05 28.72 -6.26
CA LEU A 210 12.09 27.95 -5.59
C LEU A 210 13.24 28.84 -5.09
N GLU A 211 13.62 29.89 -5.84
CA GLU A 211 14.72 30.78 -5.45
C GLU A 211 14.32 31.67 -4.26
N ALA A 212 13.07 32.14 -4.22
CA ALA A 212 12.54 32.84 -3.05
C ALA A 212 12.52 31.95 -1.80
N LEU A 213 12.10 30.68 -1.92
CA LEU A 213 12.11 29.73 -0.81
C LEU A 213 13.53 29.40 -0.34
N LYS A 214 14.48 29.21 -1.26
CA LYS A 214 15.91 29.05 -0.93
C LYS A 214 16.44 30.26 -0.15
N ALA A 215 16.17 31.47 -0.66
CA ALA A 215 16.59 32.70 0.00
C ALA A 215 15.98 32.85 1.40
N LYS A 216 14.71 32.46 1.58
CA LYS A 216 14.03 32.42 2.88
C LYS A 216 14.71 31.44 3.84
N ALA A 217 14.99 30.21 3.41
CA ALA A 217 15.67 29.20 4.21
C ALA A 217 17.06 29.68 4.67
N ILE A 218 17.83 30.28 3.76
CA ILE A 218 19.15 30.86 4.05
C ILE A 218 19.03 32.00 5.08
N LYS A 219 18.09 32.93 4.87
CA LYS A 219 17.88 34.07 5.76
C LYS A 219 17.46 33.64 7.17
N GLU A 220 16.66 32.59 7.28
CA GLU A 220 16.17 32.04 8.55
C GLU A 220 17.15 31.04 9.19
N ASN A 221 18.26 30.73 8.52
CA ASN A 221 19.23 29.71 8.93
C ASN A 221 18.57 28.36 9.23
N LYS A 222 17.64 27.96 8.36
CA LYS A 222 16.93 26.68 8.39
C LYS A 222 17.30 25.86 7.15
N ASP A 223 17.14 24.55 7.26
CA ASP A 223 17.25 23.61 6.15
C ASP A 223 15.92 23.45 5.38
N TYR A 224 14.90 24.22 5.75
CA TYR A 224 13.63 24.30 5.03
C TYR A 224 13.08 25.72 4.97
N ALA A 225 12.17 25.94 4.03
CA ALA A 225 11.28 27.10 4.01
C ALA A 225 9.97 26.71 3.33
N PHE A 226 8.88 27.35 3.69
CA PHE A 226 7.58 27.07 3.08
C PHE A 226 6.79 28.31 2.74
N THR A 227 5.82 28.14 1.84
CA THR A 227 4.80 29.13 1.48
C THR A 227 3.46 28.44 1.32
N GLU A 228 2.37 29.16 1.64
CA GLU A 228 1.02 28.72 1.29
C GLU A 228 0.83 28.73 -0.23
N ILE A 229 0.09 27.74 -0.72
CA ILE A 229 -0.28 27.57 -2.13
C ILE A 229 -1.78 27.24 -2.23
N PRO A 230 -2.42 27.48 -3.39
CA PRO A 230 -3.78 27.02 -3.61
C PRO A 230 -3.89 25.49 -3.49
N SER A 231 -4.93 25.02 -2.80
CA SER A 231 -5.22 23.59 -2.72
C SER A 231 -5.73 23.03 -4.05
N SER A 232 -5.43 21.75 -4.28
CA SER A 232 -6.01 21.01 -5.39
C SER A 232 -7.51 20.79 -5.19
N ASN A 233 -8.23 20.60 -6.29
CA ASN A 233 -9.61 20.14 -6.30
C ASN A 233 -9.76 18.67 -6.72
N LYS A 234 -8.64 17.95 -6.91
CA LYS A 234 -8.64 16.54 -7.28
C LYS A 234 -8.76 15.69 -6.03
N TYR A 235 -9.85 14.96 -5.92
CA TYR A 235 -10.12 14.08 -4.79
C TYR A 235 -9.08 12.96 -4.69
N ASP A 236 -8.52 12.73 -3.50
CA ASP A 236 -7.63 11.59 -3.24
C ASP A 236 -8.37 10.52 -2.42
N PHE A 237 -8.66 10.83 -1.16
CA PHE A 237 -9.41 9.93 -0.28
C PHE A 237 -10.22 10.67 0.77
N THR A 238 -11.09 9.92 1.42
CA THR A 238 -11.89 10.34 2.56
C THR A 238 -11.57 9.44 3.72
N SER A 239 -11.34 10.00 4.90
CA SER A 239 -11.20 9.27 6.16
C SER A 239 -12.32 9.66 7.10
N VAL A 240 -13.08 8.70 7.63
CA VAL A 240 -14.17 8.95 8.59
C VAL A 240 -13.90 8.18 9.86
N ALA A 241 -13.88 8.88 11.00
CA ALA A 241 -13.82 8.29 12.31
C ALA A 241 -15.23 8.08 12.87
N TYR A 242 -15.46 6.87 13.38
CA TYR A 242 -16.65 6.53 14.15
C TYR A 242 -16.24 6.18 15.57
N LYS A 243 -16.94 6.74 16.56
CA LYS A 243 -16.56 6.64 17.97
C LYS A 243 -17.67 6.00 18.79
N SER A 244 -17.26 5.20 19.78
CA SER A 244 -18.12 4.65 20.83
C SER A 244 -17.39 4.68 22.17
N GLU A 245 -18.02 4.18 23.23
CA GLU A 245 -17.37 4.00 24.54
C GLU A 245 -16.20 3.00 24.49
N LYS A 246 -16.19 2.07 23.52
CA LYS A 246 -15.13 1.07 23.35
C LYS A 246 -13.87 1.65 22.72
N GLY A 247 -13.98 2.76 22.00
CA GLY A 247 -12.89 3.32 21.19
C GLY A 247 -13.37 3.81 19.83
N SER A 248 -12.50 3.75 18.82
CA SER A 248 -12.79 4.28 17.48
C SER A 248 -12.56 3.27 16.37
N VAL A 249 -13.41 3.35 15.34
CA VAL A 249 -13.27 2.65 14.06
C VAL A 249 -13.05 3.70 12.99
N ARG A 250 -12.08 3.49 12.10
CA ARG A 250 -11.80 4.40 10.98
C ARG A 250 -12.14 3.74 9.65
N VAL A 251 -12.95 4.41 8.85
CA VAL A 251 -13.34 4.02 7.50
C VAL A 251 -12.63 4.93 6.51
N GLU A 252 -12.00 4.36 5.48
CA GLU A 252 -11.43 5.12 4.37
C GLU A 252 -12.13 4.76 3.06
N VAL A 253 -12.40 5.76 2.22
CA VAL A 253 -12.90 5.58 0.86
C VAL A 253 -11.99 6.32 -0.11
N ARG A 254 -11.48 5.64 -1.13
CA ARG A 254 -10.67 6.25 -2.19
C ARG A 254 -11.05 5.72 -3.56
N ILE A 255 -10.66 6.44 -4.61
CA ILE A 255 -10.81 5.94 -5.98
C ILE A 255 -9.72 4.86 -6.20
N ALA A 256 -10.14 3.70 -6.65
CA ALA A 256 -9.26 2.60 -7.02
C ALA A 256 -8.60 2.93 -8.37
N ASP A 257 -7.27 2.92 -8.37
CA ASP A 257 -6.42 3.20 -9.52
C ASP A 257 -5.81 1.92 -10.14
N GLY A 258 -6.32 0.73 -9.77
CA GLY A 258 -5.77 -0.54 -10.23
C GLY A 258 -4.32 -0.70 -9.76
N GLY A 259 -4.15 -0.79 -8.43
CA GLY A 259 -2.85 -0.72 -7.80
C GLY A 259 -2.38 -2.03 -7.17
N LYS A 260 -1.05 -2.19 -7.11
CA LYS A 260 -0.38 -3.10 -6.18
C LYS A 260 -0.07 -2.33 -4.90
N ALA A 261 -0.36 -2.91 -3.75
CA ALA A 261 -0.01 -2.36 -2.46
C ALA A 261 0.96 -3.30 -1.73
N GLY A 262 1.94 -2.73 -1.04
CA GLY A 262 2.73 -3.43 -0.03
C GLY A 262 2.05 -3.30 1.33
N THR A 263 2.21 -4.30 2.20
CA THR A 263 1.86 -4.21 3.61
C THR A 263 2.96 -4.81 4.47
N ASN A 264 3.20 -4.23 5.63
CA ASN A 264 4.07 -4.78 6.67
C ASN A 264 3.29 -5.53 7.76
N ALA A 265 2.02 -5.85 7.51
CA ALA A 265 1.22 -6.69 8.41
C ALA A 265 1.96 -7.99 8.74
N GLU A 266 1.68 -8.55 9.92
CA GLU A 266 2.22 -9.85 10.33
C GLU A 266 1.44 -11.01 9.69
N ALA A 267 0.16 -10.80 9.38
CA ALA A 267 -0.65 -11.76 8.65
C ALA A 267 -1.55 -11.08 7.62
N ILE A 268 -1.78 -11.76 6.51
CA ILE A 268 -2.77 -11.38 5.50
C ILE A 268 -3.74 -12.54 5.24
N GLU A 269 -5.03 -12.24 5.10
CA GLU A 269 -6.08 -13.24 4.87
C GLU A 269 -7.06 -12.74 3.81
N LYS A 270 -7.42 -13.62 2.87
CA LYS A 270 -8.50 -13.34 1.93
C LYS A 270 -9.83 -13.68 2.58
N ILE A 271 -10.74 -12.71 2.64
CA ILE A 271 -12.09 -12.87 3.18
C ILE A 271 -13.14 -12.36 2.17
N MET A 272 -14.42 -12.55 2.49
CA MET A 272 -15.54 -12.07 1.68
C MET A 272 -16.35 -11.01 2.42
N ILE A 273 -16.57 -9.86 1.77
CA ILE A 273 -17.45 -8.79 2.23
C ILE A 273 -18.61 -8.66 1.24
N GLY A 274 -19.73 -9.30 1.58
CA GLY A 274 -20.84 -9.50 0.65
C GLY A 274 -20.38 -10.33 -0.56
N ASN A 275 -20.53 -9.78 -1.76
CA ASN A 275 -20.05 -10.39 -3.01
C ASN A 275 -18.63 -9.94 -3.42
N ASN A 276 -17.94 -9.15 -2.59
CA ASN A 276 -16.58 -8.66 -2.88
C ASN A 276 -15.52 -9.54 -2.24
N GLU A 277 -14.47 -9.85 -2.99
CA GLU A 277 -13.22 -10.29 -2.37
C GLU A 277 -12.59 -9.13 -1.59
N ALA A 278 -12.09 -9.44 -0.39
CA ALA A 278 -11.44 -8.49 0.49
C ALA A 278 -10.17 -9.09 1.09
N VAL A 279 -9.27 -8.23 1.54
CA VAL A 279 -8.08 -8.62 2.31
C VAL A 279 -8.22 -8.08 3.73
N LEU A 280 -8.03 -8.96 4.70
CA LEU A 280 -7.82 -8.60 6.09
C LEU A 280 -6.34 -8.67 6.38
N THR A 281 -5.80 -7.62 6.99
CA THR A 281 -4.44 -7.58 7.48
C THR A 281 -4.44 -7.42 8.99
N THR A 282 -3.55 -8.17 9.66
CA THR A 282 -3.33 -8.07 11.09
C THR A 282 -1.97 -7.44 11.34
N HIS A 283 -1.99 -6.28 11.98
CA HIS A 283 -0.79 -5.57 12.34
C HIS A 283 -0.55 -5.75 13.84
N THR A 284 0.66 -6.19 14.19
CA THR A 284 1.09 -6.21 15.58
C THR A 284 2.18 -5.17 15.77
N SER A 285 2.17 -4.51 16.91
CA SER A 285 3.17 -3.50 17.24
C SER A 285 3.64 -3.71 18.66
N LYS A 286 4.95 -3.51 18.88
CA LYS A 286 5.51 -3.54 20.23
C LYS A 286 5.18 -2.28 21.04
N ASN A 287 4.87 -1.18 20.34
CA ASN A 287 4.76 0.17 20.90
C ASN A 287 3.37 0.80 20.70
N SER A 288 2.44 0.10 20.05
CA SER A 288 1.06 0.53 19.84
C SER A 288 0.14 -0.68 19.91
N ASP A 289 -1.16 -0.42 20.03
CA ASP A 289 -2.16 -1.48 20.05
C ASP A 289 -2.17 -2.24 18.71
N ASN A 290 -2.40 -3.55 18.80
CA ASN A 290 -2.61 -4.38 17.61
C ASN A 290 -3.90 -3.92 16.94
N PHE A 291 -3.95 -4.02 15.61
CA PHE A 291 -5.15 -3.64 14.88
C PHE A 291 -5.39 -4.54 13.68
N HIS A 292 -6.66 -4.65 13.32
CA HIS A 292 -7.11 -5.27 12.09
C HIS A 292 -7.47 -4.21 11.07
N TRP A 293 -7.20 -4.50 9.80
CA TRP A 293 -7.55 -3.63 8.68
C TRP A 293 -8.12 -4.46 7.53
N ILE A 294 -9.37 -4.19 7.16
CA ILE A 294 -10.03 -4.84 6.02
C ILE A 294 -10.05 -3.86 4.85
N THR A 295 -9.61 -4.29 3.67
CA THR A 295 -9.66 -3.51 2.42
C THR A 295 -10.37 -4.28 1.32
N TRP A 296 -11.24 -3.61 0.56
CA TRP A 296 -11.92 -4.19 -0.60
C TRP A 296 -12.22 -3.14 -1.67
N VAL A 297 -12.37 -3.58 -2.92
CA VAL A 297 -12.91 -2.75 -4.00
C VAL A 297 -14.36 -3.16 -4.21
N LYS A 298 -15.29 -2.20 -4.13
CA LYS A 298 -16.72 -2.48 -4.26
C LYS A 298 -17.08 -2.78 -5.72
N ASN A 299 -17.62 -3.97 -5.97
CA ASN A 299 -18.06 -4.48 -7.26
C ASN A 299 -19.00 -3.48 -7.96
N GLY A 300 -18.86 -3.37 -9.27
CA GLY A 300 -19.60 -2.41 -10.09
C GLY A 300 -19.16 -0.95 -9.90
N THR A 301 -18.16 -0.67 -9.05
CA THR A 301 -17.64 0.68 -8.80
C THR A 301 -16.13 0.73 -8.97
N LYS A 302 -15.56 1.93 -8.90
CA LYS A 302 -14.12 2.16 -8.76
C LYS A 302 -13.75 2.62 -7.35
N LEU A 303 -14.53 2.26 -6.34
CA LEU A 303 -14.29 2.70 -4.97
C LEU A 303 -13.59 1.59 -4.19
N LYS A 304 -12.43 1.93 -3.64
CA LYS A 304 -11.74 1.10 -2.65
C LYS A 304 -12.16 1.60 -1.27
N TYR A 305 -12.73 0.70 -0.49
CA TYR A 305 -13.07 0.92 0.89
C TYR A 305 -12.05 0.24 1.77
N SER A 306 -11.83 0.80 2.94
CA SER A 306 -11.16 0.09 4.00
C SER A 306 -11.71 0.47 5.36
N VAL A 307 -11.63 -0.46 6.31
CA VAL A 307 -12.03 -0.23 7.70
C VAL A 307 -10.98 -0.80 8.63
N ARG A 308 -10.59 -0.03 9.64
CA ARG A 308 -9.59 -0.44 10.64
C ARG A 308 -10.03 -0.09 12.05
N ALA A 309 -9.64 -0.92 13.00
CA ALA A 309 -9.85 -0.72 14.43
C ALA A 309 -8.82 -1.51 15.24
N GLY A 310 -8.51 -1.03 16.44
CA GLY A 310 -7.70 -1.75 17.42
C GLY A 310 -8.38 -3.05 17.86
N GLU A 311 -7.58 -4.10 18.11
CA GLU A 311 -8.08 -5.42 18.51
C GLU A 311 -8.81 -5.37 19.86
N GLU A 312 -8.44 -4.47 20.78
CA GLU A 312 -9.19 -4.27 22.04
C GLU A 312 -10.52 -3.52 21.85
N VAL A 313 -10.70 -2.81 20.73
CA VAL A 313 -11.91 -2.01 20.46
C VAL A 313 -12.97 -2.86 19.76
N VAL A 314 -12.56 -3.61 18.73
CA VAL A 314 -13.44 -4.40 17.87
C VAL A 314 -12.75 -5.72 17.55
N SER A 315 -13.42 -6.84 17.83
CA SER A 315 -12.93 -8.15 17.41
C SER A 315 -12.90 -8.28 15.88
N LYS A 316 -12.08 -9.20 15.34
CA LYS A 316 -12.04 -9.52 13.90
C LYS A 316 -13.45 -9.72 13.31
N ASP A 317 -14.30 -10.51 13.97
CA ASP A 317 -15.65 -10.82 13.45
C ASP A 317 -16.58 -9.60 13.48
N GLU A 318 -16.50 -8.77 14.52
CA GLU A 318 -17.24 -7.50 14.57
C GLU A 318 -16.78 -6.55 13.47
N LEU A 319 -15.47 -6.47 13.19
CA LEU A 319 -14.92 -5.63 12.11
C LEU A 319 -15.39 -6.11 10.74
N ILE A 320 -15.47 -7.43 10.51
CA ILE A 320 -16.05 -8.02 9.30
C ILE A 320 -17.53 -7.65 9.17
N ASN A 321 -18.30 -7.64 10.26
CA ASN A 321 -19.69 -7.25 10.24
C ASN A 321 -19.87 -5.75 9.93
N ILE A 322 -19.01 -4.89 10.48
CA ILE A 322 -18.96 -3.46 10.13
C ILE A 322 -18.66 -3.28 8.64
N ALA A 323 -17.66 -3.99 8.10
CA ALA A 323 -17.31 -3.93 6.68
C ALA A 323 -18.49 -4.36 5.78
N LYS A 324 -19.21 -5.42 6.17
CA LYS A 324 -20.43 -5.88 5.46
C LYS A 324 -21.52 -4.81 5.46
N GLN A 325 -21.80 -4.20 6.62
CA GLN A 325 -22.78 -3.11 6.72
C GLN A 325 -22.41 -1.95 5.79
N ILE A 326 -21.15 -1.50 5.78
CA ILE A 326 -20.67 -0.42 4.90
C ILE A 326 -20.89 -0.81 3.43
N ASN A 327 -20.60 -2.05 3.08
CA ASN A 327 -20.71 -2.53 1.70
C ASN A 327 -22.16 -2.63 1.18
N GLU A 328 -23.13 -2.87 2.07
CA GLU A 328 -24.56 -2.99 1.72
C GLU A 328 -25.22 -1.65 1.37
N ILE A 329 -24.59 -0.54 1.75
CA ILE A 329 -25.06 0.81 1.43
C ILE A 329 -24.89 1.03 -0.06
N LYS A 330 -25.91 1.58 -0.73
CA LYS A 330 -25.94 1.71 -2.19
C LYS A 330 -24.95 2.74 -2.71
#